data_AF-A0A834YMI6-F1
#
_entry.id   AF-A0A834YMI6-F1
#
_cell.length_a   1.000
_cell.length_b   1.000
_cell.length_c   1.000
_cell.angle_alpha   90.00
_cell.angle_beta   90.00
_cell.angle_gamma   90.00
#
_symmetry.space_group_name_H-M   'P 1'
#
loop_
_entity.id
_entity.type
_entity.pdbx_description
1 polymer ?
#
loop_
_entity_poly.entity_id
_entity_poly.type
_entity_poly.pdbx_seq_one_letter_code
_entity_poly.pdbx_strand_id
1 'polypeptide(L)'
;MAVDAVVSILVEKLAYLLVQEAVFLRGVKDQVEWVRAELIRMQCFLKDADEKQGGDARVKNWVAEIRDVAYDAEDIIDNFILKKEQKQRRRRTEVHFHL
;
A
#
# COMPACT_ATOMS: atom_id res chain seq x y z
N MET A 1 -2.55 11.34 -13.19
CA MET A 1 -2.05 12.32 -12.17
C MET A 1 -0.99 11.71 -11.23
N ALA A 2 -0.23 12.51 -10.47
CA ALA A 2 0.79 12.02 -9.52
C ALA A 2 0.21 11.09 -8.43
N VAL A 3 -1.00 11.38 -7.94
CA VAL A 3 -1.68 10.56 -6.91
C VAL A 3 -2.01 9.15 -7.41
N ASP A 4 -2.40 9.01 -8.68
CA ASP A 4 -2.70 7.71 -9.29
C ASP A 4 -1.44 6.82 -9.34
N ALA A 5 -0.26 7.41 -9.56
CA ALA A 5 1.00 6.67 -9.54
C ALA A 5 1.32 6.12 -8.14
N VAL A 6 1.11 6.92 -7.08
CA VAL A 6 1.31 6.47 -5.69
C VAL A 6 0.36 5.32 -5.36
N VAL A 7 -0.94 5.47 -5.66
CA VAL A 7 -1.93 4.41 -5.44
C VAL A 7 -1.56 3.13 -6.21
N SER A 8 -1.08 3.26 -7.45
CA SER A 8 -0.62 2.12 -8.26
C SER A 8 0.52 1.35 -7.59
N ILE A 9 1.54 2.07 -7.10
CA ILE A 9 2.68 1.48 -6.40
C ILE A 9 2.22 0.72 -5.15
N LEU A 10 1.26 1.27 -4.39
CA LEU A 10 0.73 0.61 -3.20
C LEU A 10 -0.03 -0.67 -3.54
N VAL A 11 -0.84 -0.67 -4.59
CA VAL A 11 -1.54 -1.87 -5.07
C VAL A 11 -0.55 -2.97 -5.44
N GLU A 12 0.58 -2.62 -6.06
CA GLU A 12 1.65 -3.55 -6.41
C GLU A 12 2.39 -4.07 -5.16
N LYS A 13 2.76 -3.18 -4.22
CA LYS A 13 3.38 -3.57 -2.94
C LYS A 13 2.48 -4.56 -2.17
N LEU A 14 1.18 -4.30 -2.09
CA LEU A 14 0.24 -5.20 -1.42
C LEU A 14 0.05 -6.53 -2.16
N ALA A 15 0.02 -6.50 -3.50
CA ALA A 15 -0.02 -7.73 -4.28
C ALA A 15 1.23 -8.61 -4.02
N TYR A 16 2.41 -7.98 -3.98
CA TYR A 16 3.66 -8.66 -3.66
C TYR A 16 3.61 -9.30 -2.26
N LEU A 17 3.15 -8.56 -1.25
CA LEU A 17 2.98 -9.08 0.11
C LEU A 17 2.02 -10.28 0.16
N LEU A 18 0.89 -10.20 -0.54
CA LEU A 18 -0.10 -11.29 -0.58
C LEU A 18 0.44 -12.57 -1.22
N VAL A 19 1.33 -12.46 -2.21
CA VAL A 19 1.94 -13.61 -2.90
C VAL A 19 3.11 -14.18 -2.11
N GLN A 20 4.05 -13.34 -1.68
CA GLN A 20 5.35 -13.79 -1.16
C GLN A 20 5.35 -13.98 0.37
N GLU A 21 4.40 -13.38 1.09
CA GLU A 21 4.47 -13.23 2.54
C GLU A 21 3.26 -13.82 3.27
N ALA A 22 2.58 -14.82 2.67
CA ALA A 22 1.37 -15.45 3.23
C ALA A 22 1.53 -15.91 4.69
N VAL A 23 2.72 -16.37 5.09
CA VAL A 23 3.03 -16.76 6.47
C VAL A 23 3.13 -15.56 7.41
N PHE A 24 3.67 -14.43 6.96
CA PHE A 24 3.80 -13.20 7.76
C PHE A 24 2.48 -12.45 7.88
N LEU A 25 1.59 -12.60 6.90
CA LEU A 25 0.24 -12.03 6.91
C LEU A 25 -0.76 -12.88 7.70
N ARG A 26 -0.32 -13.91 8.41
CA ARG A 26 -1.22 -14.77 9.20
C ARG A 26 -1.96 -13.93 10.25
N GLY A 27 -3.29 -13.90 10.16
CA GLY A 27 -4.16 -13.12 11.04
C GLY A 27 -4.49 -11.71 10.54
N VAL A 28 -3.84 -11.23 9.48
CA VAL A 28 -4.12 -9.91 8.86
C VAL A 28 -4.33 -9.96 7.34
N LYS A 29 -4.28 -11.15 6.72
CA LYS A 29 -4.36 -11.33 5.25
C LYS A 29 -5.62 -10.69 4.66
N ASP A 30 -6.77 -10.93 5.27
CA ASP A 30 -8.06 -10.44 4.76
C ASP A 30 -8.13 -8.91 4.81
N GLN A 31 -7.52 -8.30 5.83
CA GLN A 31 -7.39 -6.85 5.97
C GLN A 31 -6.47 -6.29 4.87
N VAL A 32 -5.36 -6.96 4.57
CA VAL A 32 -4.46 -6.57 3.47
C VAL A 32 -5.17 -6.68 2.11
N GLU A 33 -5.95 -7.74 1.88
CA GLU A 33 -6.76 -7.90 0.68
C GLU A 33 -7.81 -6.80 0.56
N TRP A 34 -8.46 -6.46 1.68
CA TRP A 34 -9.45 -5.38 1.74
C TRP A 34 -8.82 -4.02 1.41
N VAL A 35 -7.69 -3.66 2.02
CA VAL A 35 -6.98 -2.40 1.71
C VAL A 35 -6.60 -2.35 0.23
N ARG A 36 -6.09 -3.45 -0.34
CA ARG A 36 -5.77 -3.52 -1.77
C ARG A 36 -7.00 -3.27 -2.64
N ALA A 37 -8.15 -3.82 -2.27
CA ALA A 37 -9.41 -3.62 -3.01
C ALA A 37 -9.96 -2.19 -2.90
N GLU A 38 -9.79 -1.52 -1.75
CA GLU A 38 -10.13 -0.09 -1.60
C GLU A 38 -9.19 0.79 -2.44
N LEU A 39 -7.88 0.52 -2.42
CA LEU A 39 -6.92 1.27 -3.25
C LEU A 39 -7.21 1.14 -4.75
N ILE A 40 -7.60 -0.04 -5.22
CA ILE A 40 -8.04 -0.23 -6.62
C ILE A 40 -9.30 0.61 -6.92
N ARG A 41 -10.26 0.69 -6.00
CA ARG A 41 -11.45 1.55 -6.17
C ARG A 41 -11.08 3.03 -6.24
N MET A 42 -10.18 3.47 -5.37
CA MET A 42 -9.64 4.83 -5.39
C MET A 42 -8.91 5.13 -6.71
N GLN A 43 -8.12 4.17 -7.22
CA GLN A 43 -7.43 4.30 -8.50
C GLN A 43 -8.41 4.49 -9.67
N CYS A 44 -9.49 3.70 -9.72
CA CYS A 44 -10.53 3.87 -10.73
C CYS A 44 -11.15 5.27 -10.66
N PHE A 45 -11.45 5.75 -9.45
CA PHE A 45 -11.96 7.10 -9.25
C PHE A 45 -10.97 8.18 -9.72
N LEU A 46 -9.69 8.04 -9.40
CA LEU A 46 -8.66 9.00 -9.82
C LEU A 46 -8.51 9.07 -11.34
N LYS A 47 -8.67 7.94 -12.04
CA LYS A 47 -8.68 7.90 -13.51
C LYS A 47 -9.89 8.65 -14.08
N ASP A 48 -11.08 8.41 -13.53
CA ASP A 48 -12.30 9.14 -13.91
C ASP A 48 -12.22 10.65 -13.56
N ALA A 49 -11.50 10.99 -12.51
CA ALA A 49 -11.27 12.35 -12.06
C ALA A 49 -10.27 13.10 -12.96
N ASP A 50 -9.25 12.43 -13.51
CA ASP A 50 -8.27 13.04 -14.43
C ASP A 50 -8.99 13.65 -15.66
N GLU A 51 -10.07 13.01 -16.11
CA GLU A 51 -10.91 13.48 -17.22
C GLU A 51 -11.82 14.69 -16.84
N LYS A 52 -12.09 14.91 -15.54
CA LYS A 52 -13.13 15.84 -15.05
C LYS A 52 -12.61 16.94 -14.11
N GLN A 53 -11.35 16.90 -13.67
CA GLN A 53 -10.83 17.76 -12.58
C GLN A 53 -10.77 19.26 -12.91
N GLY A 54 -10.91 19.64 -14.18
CA GLY A 54 -10.76 21.03 -14.63
C GLY A 54 -11.77 22.00 -14.01
N GLY A 55 -12.96 21.54 -13.60
CA GLY A 55 -14.08 22.42 -13.22
C GLY A 55 -14.81 22.13 -11.90
N ASP A 56 -14.70 20.93 -11.32
CA ASP A 56 -15.48 20.57 -10.12
C ASP A 56 -14.61 20.60 -8.85
N ALA A 57 -14.89 21.56 -7.96
CA ALA A 57 -14.20 21.71 -6.69
C ALA A 57 -14.37 20.48 -5.78
N ARG A 58 -15.47 19.72 -5.91
CA ARG A 58 -15.67 18.47 -5.17
C ARG A 58 -14.68 17.43 -5.65
N VAL A 59 -14.51 17.27 -6.96
CA VAL A 59 -13.52 16.32 -7.52
C VAL A 59 -12.11 16.66 -7.02
N LYS A 60 -11.75 17.94 -6.97
CA LYS A 60 -10.45 18.38 -6.40
C LYS A 60 -10.30 18.01 -4.92
N ASN A 61 -11.34 18.20 -4.10
CA ASN A 61 -11.30 17.83 -2.68
C ASN A 61 -11.14 16.32 -2.50
N TRP A 62 -11.91 15.51 -3.24
CA TRP A 62 -11.81 14.05 -3.18
C TRP A 62 -10.44 13.53 -3.63
N VAL A 63 -9.84 14.13 -4.67
CA VAL A 63 -8.46 13.78 -5.08
C VAL A 63 -7.45 14.10 -3.97
N ALA A 64 -7.63 15.21 -3.25
CA ALA A 64 -6.77 15.55 -2.11
C ALA A 64 -6.92 14.55 -0.96
N GLU A 65 -8.14 14.17 -0.60
CA GLU A 65 -8.40 13.17 0.43
C GLU A 65 -7.79 11.80 0.08
N ILE A 66 -7.96 11.35 -1.17
CA ILE A 66 -7.36 10.08 -1.64
C ILE A 66 -5.83 10.15 -1.57
N ARG A 67 -5.23 11.30 -1.91
CA ARG A 67 -3.79 11.49 -1.82
C ARG A 67 -3.30 11.36 -0.39
N ASP A 68 -3.98 12.01 0.54
CA ASP A 68 -3.55 12.03 1.94
C ASP A 68 -3.64 10.61 2.54
N VAL A 69 -4.73 9.88 2.24
CA VAL A 69 -4.88 8.46 2.61
C VAL A 69 -3.84 7.56 1.95
N ALA A 70 -3.47 7.83 0.69
CA ALA A 70 -2.46 7.04 -0.01
C ALA A 70 -1.07 7.21 0.64
N TYR A 71 -0.69 8.43 1.03
CA TYR A 71 0.57 8.65 1.73
C TYR A 71 0.59 7.99 3.11
N ASP A 72 -0.50 8.07 3.88
CA ASP A 72 -0.59 7.37 5.16
C ASP A 72 -0.46 5.85 4.98
N ALA A 73 -1.11 5.29 3.95
CA ALA A 73 -1.01 3.88 3.62
C ALA A 73 0.41 3.48 3.19
N GLU A 74 1.11 4.33 2.42
CA GLU A 74 2.50 4.12 2.02
C GLU A 74 3.42 4.01 3.23
N ASP A 75 3.35 4.96 4.15
CA ASP A 75 4.16 4.97 5.37
C ASP A 75 3.94 3.71 6.21
N ILE A 76 2.68 3.28 6.34
CA ILE A 76 2.33 2.07 7.11
C ILE A 76 2.89 0.81 6.43
N ILE A 77 2.72 0.68 5.11
CA ILE A 77 3.18 -0.49 4.34
C ILE A 77 4.71 -0.55 4.35
N ASP A 78 5.40 0.56 4.12
CA ASP A 78 6.86 0.60 4.11
C ASP A 78 7.43 0.32 5.51
N ASN A 79 6.81 0.83 6.57
CA ASN A 79 7.19 0.49 7.94
C ASN A 79 7.03 -1.01 8.23
N PHE A 80 5.95 -1.63 7.75
CA PHE A 80 5.74 -3.07 7.88
C PHE A 80 6.83 -3.87 7.16
N ILE A 81 7.15 -3.52 5.91
CA ILE A 81 8.20 -4.16 5.11
C ILE A 81 9.56 -4.03 5.82
N LEU A 82 9.92 -2.82 6.27
CA LEU A 82 11.17 -2.56 6.98
C LEU A 82 11.29 -3.38 8.28
N LYS A 83 10.24 -3.41 9.11
CA LYS A 83 10.22 -4.21 10.35
C LYS A 83 10.38 -5.70 10.05
N LYS A 84 9.78 -6.18 8.96
CA LYS A 84 9.90 -7.57 8.51
C LYS A 84 11.33 -7.89 8.08
N GLU A 85 11.96 -7.04 7.28
CA GLU A 85 13.36 -7.22 6.88
C GLU A 85 14.32 -7.22 8.07
N GLN A 86 14.11 -6.32 9.03
CA GLN A 86 14.88 -6.28 10.28
C GLN A 86 14.74 -7.59 11.08
N LYS A 87 13.52 -8.12 11.19
CA LYS A 87 13.26 -9.39 11.89
C LYS A 87 13.92 -10.57 11.17
N GLN A 88 13.91 -10.60 9.84
CA GLN A 88 14.61 -11.62 9.04
C GLN A 88 16.13 -11.53 9.23
N ARG A 89 16.71 -10.32 9.22
CA ARG A 89 18.14 -10.11 9.48
C ARG A 89 18.54 -10.63 10.86
N ARG A 90 17.79 -10.28 11.92
CA ARG A 90 18.04 -10.77 13.29
C ARG A 90 18.06 -12.29 13.38
N ARG A 91 17.05 -12.95 12.82
CA ARG A 91 16.98 -14.42 12.77
C ARG A 91 18.17 -15.04 12.04
N ARG A 92 18.64 -14.41 10.96
CA ARG A 92 19.78 -14.91 10.17
C ARG A 92 21.09 -14.76 10.92
N THR A 93 21.26 -13.70 11.71
CA THR A 93 22.41 -13.49 12.58
C THR A 93 22.41 -14.48 13.75
N GLU A 94 21.26 -14.73 14.38
CA GLU A 94 21.13 -15.69 15.50
C GLU A 94 21.47 -17.14 15.08
N VAL A 95 21.07 -17.56 13.87
CA VAL A 95 21.42 -18.89 13.34
C VAL A 95 22.91 -19.03 13.04
N HIS A 96 23.61 -17.92 12.73
CA HIS A 96 25.04 -17.93 12.45
C HIS A 96 25.91 -18.04 13.73
N PHE A 97 25.39 -17.68 14.90
CA PHE A 97 26.10 -17.81 16.18
C PHE A 97 25.93 -19.17 16.86
N HIS A 98 25.05 -20.03 16.34
CA HIS A 98 24.75 -21.36 16.91
C HIS A 98 25.26 -22.54 16.05
N LEU A 99 26.12 -22.27 15.06
CA LEU A 99 26.91 -23.25 14.31
C LEU A 99 28.40 -22.98 14.57
#